data_AF-A0A6J3C7N9-F1
#
_entry.id   AF-A0A6J3C7N9-F1
#
_cell.length_a   1.000
_cell.length_b   1.000
_cell.length_c   1.000
_cell.angle_alpha   90.00
_cell.angle_beta   90.00
_cell.angle_gamma   90.00
#
_symmetry.space_group_name_H-M   'P 1'
#
loop_
_entity.id
_entity.type
_entity.pdbx_description
1 polymer ?
#
loop_
_entity_poly.entity_id
_entity_poly.type
_entity_poly.pdbx_seq_one_letter_code
_entity_poly.pdbx_strand_id
1 'polypeptide(L)'
;MSISYRFVEVSVAAAAAAAMLCTVAGEFWNTDFYFPRATQSGTPPADWPQCPPPPARCRALEGRINSTDAYYKYRVDEMLLPLYRKGDEVTLSCKDGVSLHSGSLPSFSGMTSVSVVRLKYCDLPSDSYAARLALLNVSVTRDLELIFYYKQKPTISKIQFEGLAIDYLRIEYETSVQNLYLADGWLEPLTELTRLDVSHVSLPPMPASNRLRDVSVHGCTARGAWGGCGRLRALTAAELRWQHAAPPRWLAACPRLRALRLRATHLYRRLLPTLAGLHSLRILEINYGLLGFNDGDTLTKLFSELLQPLAATLEELSLIGNDLGDVCELDGHDVKLPLRLPALRRLSLANSGVTRLCDSWPQDLPALVHLDLTGNTIETVQYRDLKWLGARQSQLLLSDVGSIAYQQSEYSELVRGNCSELGVNVSISGWLQCDCRVYWAARALAACPRHARLVPPPGCARLR
;
A
#
# COMPACT_ATOMS: atom_id res chain seq x y z
N MET A 1 -56.61 4.98 -9.29
CA MET A 1 -55.47 4.05 -9.06
C MET A 1 -54.22 4.89 -8.94
N SER A 2 -53.72 5.10 -7.72
CA SER A 2 -52.55 5.94 -7.43
C SER A 2 -51.36 5.02 -7.14
N ILE A 3 -50.29 5.15 -7.92
CA ILE A 3 -49.04 4.40 -7.72
C ILE A 3 -48.14 5.28 -6.84
N SER A 4 -47.91 4.83 -5.61
CA SER A 4 -47.03 5.45 -4.64
C SER A 4 -45.59 5.03 -4.94
N TYR A 5 -44.74 5.98 -5.30
CA TYR A 5 -43.29 5.81 -5.30
C TYR A 5 -42.77 6.03 -3.88
N ARG A 6 -42.33 4.96 -3.21
CA ARG A 6 -41.51 5.06 -2.00
C ARG A 6 -40.07 5.31 -2.42
N PHE A 7 -39.57 6.50 -2.10
CA PHE A 7 -38.14 6.78 -2.01
C PHE A 7 -37.53 5.85 -0.96
N VAL A 8 -36.56 5.03 -1.38
CA VAL A 8 -35.67 4.32 -0.47
C VAL A 8 -34.41 5.18 -0.33
N GLU A 9 -34.34 5.98 0.73
CA GLU A 9 -33.08 6.57 1.19
C GLU A 9 -32.22 5.44 1.76
N VAL A 10 -31.38 4.82 0.92
CA VAL A 10 -30.29 3.95 1.39
C VAL A 10 -29.04 4.82 1.58
N SER A 11 -28.73 4.97 2.85
CA SER A 11 -27.58 5.58 3.51
C SER A 11 -26.25 5.51 2.75
N VAL A 12 -25.94 6.56 1.99
CA VAL A 12 -24.58 6.89 1.51
C VAL A 12 -23.60 7.14 2.69
N ALA A 13 -24.12 7.29 3.91
CA ALA A 13 -23.35 7.49 5.13
C ALA A 13 -22.51 6.27 5.58
N ALA A 14 -22.88 5.04 5.23
CA ALA A 14 -22.14 3.85 5.67
C ALA A 14 -20.82 3.64 4.89
N ALA A 15 -20.81 3.93 3.58
CA ALA A 15 -19.59 3.89 2.77
C ALA A 15 -18.62 5.04 3.10
N ALA A 16 -19.15 6.21 3.51
CA ALA A 16 -18.34 7.31 4.01
C ALA A 16 -17.75 7.03 5.40
N ALA A 17 -18.47 6.32 6.28
CA ALA A 17 -17.98 5.93 7.60
C ALA A 17 -16.90 4.84 7.54
N ALA A 18 -16.98 3.89 6.61
CA ALA A 18 -15.94 2.88 6.40
C ALA A 18 -14.64 3.49 5.81
N ALA A 19 -14.75 4.53 4.98
CA ALA A 19 -13.59 5.29 4.51
C ALA A 19 -13.01 6.22 5.59
N MET A 20 -13.83 6.74 6.51
CA MET A 20 -13.40 7.57 7.65
C MET A 20 -12.73 6.76 8.78
N LEU A 21 -13.13 5.52 9.03
CA LEU A 21 -12.52 4.71 10.10
C LEU A 21 -11.13 4.16 9.76
N CYS A 22 -10.73 4.17 8.48
CA CYS A 22 -9.35 3.88 8.07
C CYS A 22 -8.43 5.13 8.04
N THR A 23 -8.96 6.34 8.29
CA THR A 23 -8.19 7.60 8.29
C THR A 23 -7.87 8.14 9.69
N VAL A 24 -8.30 7.46 10.77
CA VAL A 24 -8.09 7.93 12.16
C VAL A 24 -6.89 7.27 12.87
N ALA A 25 -6.08 6.47 12.16
CA ALA A 25 -4.76 6.04 12.63
C ALA A 25 -3.60 6.92 12.10
N GLY A 26 -3.92 8.15 11.68
CA GLY A 26 -2.97 9.12 11.08
C GLY A 26 -2.36 10.15 12.04
N GLU A 27 -2.68 10.12 13.35
CA GLU A 27 -2.14 11.08 14.32
C GLU A 27 -0.83 10.64 15.01
N PHE A 28 -0.07 9.74 14.40
CA PHE A 28 1.17 9.20 14.98
C PHE A 28 2.42 9.41 14.11
N TRP A 29 2.60 10.58 13.50
CA TRP A 29 3.91 11.02 12.99
C TRP A 29 4.18 12.52 13.21
N ASN A 30 3.66 13.10 14.29
CA ASN A 30 4.33 14.28 14.83
C ASN A 30 5.49 13.80 15.72
N THR A 31 6.50 13.19 15.10
CA THR A 31 7.80 13.02 15.73
C THR A 31 8.49 14.39 15.74
N ASP A 32 7.93 15.32 16.53
CA ASP A 32 8.78 16.28 17.21
C ASP A 32 9.75 15.43 18.03
N PHE A 33 10.93 15.23 17.45
CA PHE A 33 11.90 14.25 17.91
C PHE A 33 12.17 14.44 19.39
N TYR A 34 11.63 13.53 20.21
CA TYR A 34 11.84 13.52 21.65
C TYR A 34 13.26 13.03 21.93
N PHE A 35 14.25 13.90 21.71
CA PHE A 35 15.63 13.61 22.04
C PHE A 35 15.89 13.92 23.53
N PRO A 36 16.37 12.95 24.34
CA PRO A 36 16.72 13.18 25.74
C PRO A 36 17.74 14.33 25.88
N ARG A 37 17.61 15.10 26.97
CA ARG A 37 18.33 16.36 27.24
C ARG A 37 19.85 16.17 27.36
N ALA A 38 20.55 16.23 26.24
CA ALA A 38 21.97 16.58 26.19
C ALA A 38 22.13 17.72 25.17
N THR A 39 22.01 18.96 25.64
CA THR A 39 22.25 20.16 24.83
C THR A 39 23.70 20.59 25.00
N GLN A 40 24.55 20.30 24.02
CA GLN A 40 25.81 21.04 23.89
C GLN A 40 25.51 22.34 23.14
N SER A 41 25.48 23.47 23.85
CA SER A 41 25.53 24.78 23.21
C SER A 41 26.97 25.00 22.71
N GLY A 42 27.17 25.06 21.39
CA GLY A 42 28.50 25.23 20.83
C GLY A 42 28.51 25.38 19.32
N THR A 43 29.63 25.89 18.80
CA THR A 43 29.91 25.93 17.36
C THR A 43 29.84 24.52 16.77
N PRO A 44 29.26 24.33 15.58
CA PRO A 44 29.29 23.03 14.92
C PRO A 44 30.73 22.57 14.65
N PRO A 45 31.04 21.27 14.73
CA PRO A 45 32.33 20.73 14.32
C PRO A 45 32.73 21.15 12.92
N ALA A 46 34.03 21.16 12.63
CA ALA A 46 34.58 21.62 11.35
C ALA A 46 34.10 20.79 10.13
N ASP A 47 33.71 19.54 10.33
CA ASP A 47 33.14 18.64 9.32
C ASP A 47 31.62 18.79 9.16
N TRP A 48 31.02 19.72 9.92
CA TRP A 48 29.60 20.06 9.86
C TRP A 48 29.37 21.36 9.08
N PRO A 49 28.16 21.61 8.54
CA PRO A 49 27.89 22.85 7.81
C PRO A 49 28.23 24.09 8.62
N GLN A 50 29.00 25.00 8.02
CA GLN A 50 29.41 26.25 8.63
C GLN A 50 28.65 27.41 7.99
N CYS A 51 28.33 28.41 8.80
CA CYS A 51 27.77 29.64 8.29
C CYS A 51 28.79 30.36 7.40
N PRO A 52 28.39 30.85 6.21
CA PRO A 52 29.28 31.65 5.37
C PRO A 52 29.72 32.94 6.08
N PRO A 53 30.88 33.53 5.72
CA PRO A 53 31.34 34.77 6.32
C PRO A 53 30.39 35.95 6.00
N PRO A 54 30.43 37.04 6.80
CA PRO A 54 29.67 38.26 6.51
C PRO A 54 29.87 38.73 5.06
N PRO A 55 28.83 39.26 4.38
CA PRO A 55 27.59 39.82 4.95
C PRO A 55 26.44 38.83 5.16
N ALA A 56 26.68 37.52 5.01
CA ALA A 56 25.66 36.51 5.24
C ALA A 56 25.07 36.58 6.66
N ARG A 57 23.75 36.42 6.78
CA ARG A 57 23.02 36.45 8.05
C ARG A 57 22.74 35.04 8.51
N CYS A 58 23.81 34.36 8.94
CA CYS A 58 23.75 32.99 9.44
C CYS A 58 24.39 32.89 10.81
N ARG A 59 23.72 32.19 11.73
CA ARG A 59 24.27 31.86 13.05
C ARG A 59 23.85 30.46 13.50
N ALA A 60 24.82 29.64 13.89
CA ALA A 60 24.53 28.38 14.59
C ALA A 60 23.99 28.68 16.01
N LEU A 61 22.89 28.03 16.38
CA LEU A 61 22.23 28.26 17.67
C LEU A 61 22.56 27.15 18.67
N GLU A 62 22.15 25.93 18.34
CA GLU A 62 22.31 24.75 19.18
C GLU A 62 22.54 23.52 18.32
N GLY A 63 23.27 22.56 18.88
CA GLY A 63 23.51 21.29 18.23
C GLY A 63 23.51 20.13 19.21
N ARG A 64 23.30 18.94 18.66
CA ARG A 64 23.47 17.68 19.36
C ARG A 64 24.17 16.72 18.43
N ILE A 65 25.21 16.09 18.92
CA ILE A 65 25.94 15.05 18.20
C ILE A 65 25.90 13.81 19.07
N ASN A 66 25.39 12.73 18.50
CA ASN A 66 25.55 11.39 19.00
C ASN A 66 26.38 10.58 17.99
N SER A 67 26.76 9.35 18.34
CA SER A 67 27.67 8.53 17.50
C SER A 67 27.18 8.26 16.08
N THR A 68 25.87 8.30 15.83
CA THR A 68 25.26 7.99 14.52
C THR A 68 24.44 9.15 13.93
N ASP A 69 24.07 10.11 14.77
CA ASP A 69 23.06 11.11 14.49
C ASP A 69 23.57 12.47 14.95
N ALA A 70 23.48 13.47 14.09
CA ALA A 70 23.79 14.83 14.47
C ALA A 70 22.72 15.79 13.97
N TYR A 71 22.39 16.75 14.82
CA TYR A 71 21.34 17.72 14.63
C TYR A 71 21.89 19.10 14.95
N TYR A 72 21.69 20.06 14.07
CA TYR A 72 22.02 21.45 14.31
C TYR A 72 20.90 22.35 13.87
N LYS A 73 20.70 23.43 14.65
CA LYS A 73 19.74 24.47 14.35
C LYS A 73 20.49 25.74 14.00
N TYR A 74 20.21 26.27 12.81
CA TYR A 74 20.75 27.54 12.35
C TYR A 74 19.65 28.60 12.35
N ARG A 75 20.05 29.85 12.55
CA ARG A 75 19.26 31.02 12.19
C ARG A 75 19.81 31.56 10.88
N VAL A 76 19.01 31.54 9.82
CA VAL A 76 19.35 32.00 8.47
C VAL A 76 18.36 33.10 8.09
N ASP A 77 18.82 34.32 7.90
CA ASP A 77 17.98 35.49 7.61
C ASP A 77 16.81 35.65 8.61
N GLU A 78 17.12 35.50 9.91
CA GLU A 78 16.17 35.48 11.05
C GLU A 78 15.19 34.29 11.14
N MET A 79 15.25 33.35 10.20
CA MET A 79 14.39 32.15 10.18
C MET A 79 15.16 30.92 10.68
N LEU A 80 14.46 29.91 11.23
CA LEU A 80 15.11 28.71 11.74
C LEU A 80 15.26 27.66 10.65
N LEU A 81 16.47 27.11 10.54
CA LEU A 81 16.83 26.03 9.65
C LEU A 81 17.40 24.86 10.45
N PRO A 82 16.55 23.88 10.82
CA PRO A 82 17.03 22.61 11.33
C PRO A 82 17.71 21.78 10.22
N LEU A 83 18.93 21.33 10.51
CA LEU A 83 19.70 20.41 9.68
C LEU A 83 20.00 19.16 10.52
N TYR A 84 19.59 18.01 9.99
CA TYR A 84 19.81 16.71 10.60
C TYR A 84 20.64 15.84 9.67
N ARG A 85 21.57 15.06 10.21
CA ARG A 85 22.24 14.01 9.45
C ARG A 85 22.35 12.75 10.28
N LYS A 86 22.08 11.63 9.62
CA LYS A 86 22.08 10.28 10.19
C LYS A 86 22.86 9.38 9.25
N GLY A 87 24.07 9.03 9.64
CA GLY A 87 24.99 8.33 8.73
C GLY A 87 25.21 9.08 7.41
N ASP A 88 24.72 8.50 6.31
CA ASP A 88 24.82 8.98 4.93
C ASP A 88 23.56 9.71 4.43
N GLU A 89 22.67 10.10 5.34
CA GLU A 89 21.48 10.89 5.06
C GLU A 89 21.63 12.33 5.58
N VAL A 90 21.18 13.31 4.79
CA VAL A 90 21.01 14.71 5.21
C VAL A 90 19.55 15.10 5.07
N THR A 91 18.97 15.66 6.13
CA THR A 91 17.64 16.25 6.15
C THR A 91 17.74 17.75 6.42
N LEU A 92 17.12 18.57 5.56
CA LEU A 92 17.00 20.01 5.71
C LEU A 92 15.52 20.39 5.87
N SER A 93 15.19 21.22 6.86
CA SER A 93 13.81 21.64 7.13
C SER A 93 13.64 23.15 7.08
N CYS A 94 12.84 23.67 6.15
CA CYS A 94 12.66 25.10 5.90
C CYS A 94 11.32 25.65 6.43
N LYS A 95 10.82 25.16 7.59
CA LYS A 95 9.49 25.47 8.15
C LYS A 95 9.12 26.96 8.19
N ASP A 96 10.10 27.82 8.45
CA ASP A 96 9.86 29.26 8.66
C ASP A 96 9.97 30.10 7.38
N GLY A 97 10.02 29.47 6.19
CA GLY A 97 10.17 30.18 4.91
C GLY A 97 11.63 30.40 4.50
N VAL A 98 12.55 29.60 5.04
CA VAL A 98 13.95 29.63 4.63
C VAL A 98 14.05 29.24 3.17
N SER A 99 14.48 30.19 2.33
CA SER A 99 14.66 29.93 0.91
C SER A 99 15.95 29.15 0.65
N LEU A 100 15.87 28.11 -0.19
CA LEU A 100 17.06 27.42 -0.72
C LEU A 100 17.96 28.34 -1.57
N HIS A 101 17.47 29.53 -1.93
CA HIS A 101 18.20 30.55 -2.65
C HIS A 101 19.10 31.42 -1.76
N SER A 102 18.94 31.36 -0.44
CA SER A 102 19.67 32.26 0.45
C SER A 102 21.17 31.99 0.37
N GLY A 103 21.95 33.04 0.07
CA GLY A 103 23.41 33.02 0.21
C GLY A 103 23.88 32.93 1.67
N SER A 104 22.96 32.99 2.63
CA SER A 104 23.21 32.80 4.05
C SER A 104 23.10 31.34 4.49
N LEU A 105 22.81 30.38 3.60
CA LEU A 105 22.70 28.97 3.98
C LEU A 105 24.06 28.41 4.45
N PRO A 106 24.08 27.60 5.52
CA PRO A 106 25.30 26.94 5.97
C PRO A 106 25.73 25.86 4.97
N SER A 107 27.03 25.70 4.75
CA SER A 107 27.59 24.72 3.80
C SER A 107 28.68 23.87 4.42
N PHE A 108 28.82 22.62 3.97
CA PHE A 108 29.93 21.76 4.39
C PHE A 108 31.27 22.36 3.94
N SER A 109 32.35 22.12 4.68
CA SER A 109 33.68 22.64 4.34
C SER A 109 34.25 22.07 3.03
N GLY A 110 33.75 20.92 2.59
CA GLY A 110 34.03 20.33 1.29
C GLY A 110 32.85 19.50 0.77
N MET A 111 32.93 19.09 -0.49
CA MET A 111 31.88 18.31 -1.15
C MET A 111 31.60 17.00 -0.39
N THR A 112 30.41 16.90 0.17
CA THR A 112 29.95 15.76 0.96
C THR A 112 28.96 14.96 0.15
N SER A 113 29.36 13.74 -0.23
CA SER A 113 28.48 12.82 -0.94
C SER A 113 27.62 12.03 0.05
N VAL A 114 26.30 12.07 -0.17
CA VAL A 114 25.30 11.44 0.69
C VAL A 114 24.38 10.58 -0.15
N SER A 115 23.91 9.48 0.42
CA SER A 115 22.98 8.60 -0.28
C SER A 115 21.60 9.20 -0.37
N VAL A 116 21.16 9.87 0.70
CA VAL A 116 19.79 10.34 0.86
C VAL A 116 19.79 11.83 1.22
N VAL A 117 19.01 12.61 0.48
CA VAL A 117 18.70 13.99 0.84
C VAL A 117 17.20 14.13 1.03
N ARG A 118 16.78 14.65 2.19
CA ARG A 118 15.38 15.00 2.48
C ARG A 118 15.24 16.50 2.62
N LEU A 119 14.43 17.12 1.77
CA LEU A 119 14.08 18.54 1.85
C LEU A 119 12.65 18.66 2.33
N LYS A 120 12.46 19.20 3.53
CA LYS A 120 11.15 19.40 4.14
C LYS A 120 10.80 20.87 4.16
N TYR A 121 9.62 21.20 3.64
CA TYR A 121 9.01 22.53 3.73
C TYR A 121 9.81 23.63 3.04
N CYS A 122 10.72 23.26 2.14
CA CYS A 122 11.56 24.19 1.41
C CYS A 122 10.84 24.68 0.16
N ASP A 123 11.05 25.96 -0.16
CA ASP A 123 10.56 26.55 -1.40
C ASP A 123 11.16 25.83 -2.62
N LEU A 124 10.43 25.86 -3.73
CA LEU A 124 10.96 25.34 -4.99
C LEU A 124 12.16 26.19 -5.45
N PRO A 125 13.26 25.55 -5.87
CA PRO A 125 14.33 26.29 -6.51
C PRO A 125 13.87 26.85 -7.86
N SER A 126 14.26 28.09 -8.16
CA SER A 126 14.13 28.72 -9.48
C SER A 126 15.03 28.08 -10.56
N ASP A 127 16.09 27.40 -10.13
CA ASP A 127 17.02 26.58 -10.93
C ASP A 127 16.84 25.09 -10.59
N SER A 128 17.91 24.32 -10.35
CA SER A 128 17.85 22.90 -10.02
C SER A 128 18.19 22.57 -8.57
N TYR A 129 17.60 21.48 -8.04
CA TYR A 129 17.98 20.95 -6.73
C TYR A 129 19.46 20.56 -6.69
N ALA A 130 20.03 20.05 -7.78
CA ALA A 130 21.46 19.75 -7.85
C ALA A 130 22.32 20.99 -7.62
N ALA A 131 21.97 22.12 -8.26
CA ALA A 131 22.66 23.39 -8.06
C ALA A 131 22.55 23.89 -6.61
N ARG A 132 21.37 23.76 -5.99
CA ARG A 132 21.16 24.17 -4.58
C ARG A 132 21.89 23.29 -3.58
N LEU A 133 21.92 21.99 -3.80
CA LEU A 133 22.70 21.08 -2.97
C LEU A 133 24.20 21.34 -3.13
N ALA A 134 24.67 21.68 -4.33
CA ALA A 134 26.06 22.04 -4.56
C ALA A 134 26.48 23.30 -3.78
N LEU A 135 25.60 24.29 -3.60
CA LEU A 135 25.88 25.46 -2.74
C LEU A 135 26.06 25.09 -1.26
N LEU A 136 25.40 24.02 -0.81
CA LEU A 136 25.60 23.45 0.53
C LEU A 136 26.84 22.55 0.58
N ASN A 137 27.58 22.38 -0.52
CA ASN A 137 28.61 21.35 -0.70
C ASN A 137 28.08 19.94 -0.44
N VAL A 138 26.88 19.64 -0.92
CA VAL A 138 26.23 18.32 -0.84
C VAL A 138 26.00 17.77 -2.24
N SER A 139 26.32 16.49 -2.44
CA SER A 139 25.92 15.73 -3.64
C SER A 139 25.10 14.51 -3.24
N VAL A 140 23.96 14.31 -3.88
CA VAL A 140 23.06 13.17 -3.64
C VAL A 140 23.31 12.08 -4.69
N THR A 141 23.43 10.82 -4.26
CA THR A 141 23.79 9.71 -5.17
C THR A 141 22.68 8.71 -5.41
N ARG A 142 21.65 8.62 -4.54
CA ARG A 142 20.59 7.61 -4.67
C ARG A 142 19.19 8.16 -4.54
N ASP A 143 18.89 8.82 -3.42
CA ASP A 143 17.53 9.09 -2.98
C ASP A 143 17.34 10.59 -2.73
N LEU A 144 16.36 11.19 -3.40
CA LEU A 144 15.88 12.54 -3.09
C LEU A 144 14.44 12.47 -2.60
N GLU A 145 14.18 13.04 -1.43
CA GLU A 145 12.82 13.15 -0.88
C GLU A 145 12.44 14.62 -0.72
N LEU A 146 11.31 15.01 -1.30
CA LEU A 146 10.77 16.37 -1.28
C LEU A 146 9.42 16.35 -0.55
N ILE A 147 9.35 17.02 0.59
CA ILE A 147 8.13 17.11 1.42
C ILE A 147 7.68 18.56 1.48
N PHE A 148 6.49 18.85 1.00
CA PHE A 148 5.95 20.21 0.86
C PHE A 148 4.78 20.46 1.83
N TYR A 149 4.59 21.72 2.25
CA TYR A 149 3.55 22.14 3.21
C TYR A 149 2.79 23.42 2.80
N TYR A 150 1.49 23.41 3.12
CA TYR A 150 0.34 24.34 3.01
C TYR A 150 0.38 25.73 2.36
N LYS A 151 1.50 26.36 2.01
CA LYS A 151 1.45 27.81 1.70
C LYS A 151 1.24 28.16 0.22
N GLN A 152 1.64 27.28 -0.71
CA GLN A 152 1.55 27.59 -2.13
C GLN A 152 1.16 26.33 -2.92
N LYS A 153 0.67 26.53 -4.15
CA LYS A 153 0.50 25.44 -5.14
C LYS A 153 1.70 25.46 -6.08
N PRO A 154 2.87 24.93 -5.66
CA PRO A 154 4.03 24.97 -6.52
C PRO A 154 3.77 24.15 -7.79
N THR A 155 4.26 24.68 -8.90
CA THR A 155 4.41 23.92 -10.14
C THR A 155 5.86 23.48 -10.21
N ILE A 156 6.11 22.18 -10.09
CA ILE A 156 7.45 21.62 -10.28
C ILE A 156 7.64 21.35 -11.77
N SER A 157 8.68 21.94 -12.35
CA SER A 157 9.03 21.76 -13.76
C SER A 157 10.29 20.91 -13.91
N LYS A 158 10.69 20.66 -15.15
CA LYS A 158 11.90 19.89 -15.44
C LYS A 158 13.19 20.57 -14.98
N ILE A 159 13.26 21.90 -14.98
CA ILE A 159 14.50 22.63 -14.62
C ILE A 159 14.93 22.31 -13.19
N GLN A 160 13.97 22.08 -12.29
CA GLN A 160 14.23 21.71 -10.90
C GLN A 160 15.02 20.40 -10.75
N PHE A 161 14.97 19.50 -11.74
CA PHE A 161 15.60 18.19 -11.67
C PHE A 161 16.87 18.05 -12.53
N GLU A 162 17.30 19.12 -13.20
CA GLU A 162 18.52 19.08 -14.03
C GLU A 162 19.78 18.83 -13.19
N GLY A 163 20.64 17.94 -13.69
CA GLY A 163 21.91 17.58 -13.05
C GLY A 163 21.80 16.54 -11.92
N LEU A 164 20.60 16.02 -11.65
CA LEU A 164 20.42 14.94 -10.67
C LEU A 164 20.66 13.57 -11.30
N ALA A 165 21.47 12.74 -10.64
CA ALA A 165 21.71 11.34 -10.98
C ALA A 165 21.24 10.43 -9.83
N ILE A 166 19.93 10.42 -9.60
CA ILE A 166 19.27 9.65 -8.53
C ILE A 166 18.50 8.47 -9.11
N ASP A 167 18.37 7.39 -8.33
CA ASP A 167 17.59 6.21 -8.72
C ASP A 167 16.21 6.15 -8.05
N TYR A 168 16.01 6.90 -6.96
CA TYR A 168 14.75 7.05 -6.23
C TYR A 168 14.39 8.50 -5.97
N LEU A 169 13.11 8.82 -6.18
CA LEU A 169 12.53 10.11 -5.91
C LEU A 169 11.21 9.93 -5.14
N ARG A 170 11.10 10.61 -4.01
CA ARG A 170 9.84 10.77 -3.27
C ARG A 170 9.37 12.21 -3.34
N ILE A 171 8.11 12.42 -3.69
CA ILE A 171 7.45 13.73 -3.63
C ILE A 171 6.18 13.60 -2.81
N GLU A 172 6.11 14.32 -1.71
CA GLU A 172 4.98 14.29 -0.80
C GLU A 172 4.45 15.69 -0.57
N TYR A 173 3.14 15.86 -0.76
CA TYR A 173 2.42 17.05 -0.37
C TYR A 173 1.53 16.70 0.81
N GLU A 174 1.80 17.26 1.99
CA GLU A 174 1.23 16.79 3.28
C GLU A 174 -0.30 16.99 3.41
N THR A 175 -0.95 17.63 2.43
CA THR A 175 -2.36 18.01 2.51
C THR A 175 -3.20 17.28 1.47
N SER A 176 -4.35 16.75 1.89
CA SER A 176 -5.32 16.09 1.00
C SER A 176 -6.22 17.04 0.19
N VAL A 177 -6.23 18.34 0.52
CA VAL A 177 -7.21 19.29 -0.02
C VAL A 177 -6.78 19.89 -1.37
N GLN A 178 -5.47 19.95 -1.63
CA GLN A 178 -4.93 20.54 -2.85
C GLN A 178 -3.80 19.67 -3.39
N ASN A 179 -3.74 19.53 -4.72
CA ASN A 179 -2.69 18.77 -5.37
C ASN A 179 -1.54 19.68 -5.79
N LEU A 180 -0.32 19.29 -5.43
CA LEU A 180 0.91 19.78 -6.05
C LEU A 180 0.87 19.52 -7.56
N TYR A 181 1.35 20.45 -8.40
CA TYR A 181 1.30 20.27 -9.85
C TYR A 181 2.69 19.94 -10.40
N LEU A 182 2.86 18.79 -11.07
CA LEU A 182 4.07 18.52 -11.86
C LEU A 182 3.80 18.90 -13.31
N ALA A 183 4.67 19.74 -13.89
CA ALA A 183 4.59 20.16 -15.27
C ALA A 183 4.95 19.01 -16.23
N ASP A 184 4.49 19.13 -17.47
CA ASP A 184 4.77 18.12 -18.49
C ASP A 184 6.29 18.02 -18.75
N GLY A 185 6.80 16.80 -18.92
CA GLY A 185 8.23 16.55 -19.12
C GLY A 185 9.11 16.65 -17.87
N TRP A 186 8.56 16.85 -16.67
CA TRP A 186 9.34 16.97 -15.42
C TRP A 186 10.29 15.80 -15.15
N LEU A 187 9.97 14.61 -15.65
CA LEU A 187 10.74 13.38 -15.47
C LEU A 187 11.91 13.24 -16.47
N GLU A 188 11.93 14.02 -17.56
CA GLU A 188 12.93 13.91 -18.64
C GLU A 188 14.40 14.02 -18.15
N PRO A 189 14.75 14.92 -17.22
CA PRO A 189 16.13 15.04 -16.75
C PRO A 189 16.60 13.85 -15.90
N LEU A 190 15.67 13.07 -15.34
CA LEU A 190 15.94 12.01 -14.37
C LEU A 190 16.20 10.68 -15.07
N THR A 191 17.27 10.61 -15.87
CA THR A 191 17.55 9.47 -16.77
C THR A 191 17.89 8.17 -16.05
N GLU A 192 18.33 8.22 -14.80
CA GLU A 192 18.68 7.05 -13.99
C GLU A 192 17.58 6.65 -13.00
N LEU A 193 16.46 7.38 -12.97
CA LEU A 193 15.38 7.12 -12.03
C LEU A 193 14.67 5.80 -12.36
N THR A 194 14.62 4.91 -11.37
CA THR A 194 13.96 3.61 -11.47
C THR A 194 12.84 3.43 -10.45
N ARG A 195 12.82 4.20 -9.36
CA ARG A 195 11.84 4.12 -8.30
C ARG A 195 11.20 5.50 -8.09
N LEU A 196 9.88 5.55 -8.06
CA LEU A 196 9.12 6.80 -7.87
C LEU A 196 8.03 6.61 -6.83
N ASP A 197 7.97 7.51 -5.86
CA ASP A 197 6.90 7.56 -4.86
C ASP A 197 6.30 8.98 -4.81
N VAL A 198 5.01 9.12 -5.09
CA VAL A 198 4.36 10.43 -5.16
C VAL A 198 3.04 10.42 -4.42
N SER A 199 2.84 11.43 -3.57
CA SER A 199 1.65 11.54 -2.70
C SER A 199 1.00 12.92 -2.83
N HIS A 200 -0.31 12.93 -3.10
CA HIS A 200 -1.16 14.13 -3.23
C HIS A 200 -0.69 15.09 -4.34
N VAL A 201 -0.40 14.50 -5.51
CA VAL A 201 0.15 15.20 -6.68
C VAL A 201 -0.75 15.07 -7.91
N SER A 202 -0.84 16.13 -8.70
CA SER A 202 -1.41 16.15 -10.05
C SER A 202 -0.33 15.73 -11.06
N LEU A 203 -0.44 14.49 -11.54
CA LEU A 203 0.59 13.84 -12.36
C LEU A 203 0.33 14.07 -13.86
N PRO A 204 1.30 14.61 -14.61
CA PRO A 204 1.25 14.66 -16.07
C PRO A 204 1.32 13.25 -16.67
N PRO A 205 1.10 13.14 -18.00
CA PRO A 205 1.54 11.96 -18.74
C PRO A 205 3.02 11.65 -18.46
N MET A 206 3.33 10.37 -18.22
CA MET A 206 4.72 9.93 -18.06
C MET A 206 5.37 9.80 -19.45
N PRO A 207 6.60 10.30 -19.65
CA PRO A 207 7.28 10.23 -20.94
C PRO A 207 7.57 8.79 -21.34
N ALA A 208 7.46 8.46 -22.63
CA ALA A 208 7.68 7.09 -23.12
C ALA A 208 9.11 6.56 -22.89
N SER A 209 10.08 7.45 -22.71
CA SER A 209 11.50 7.14 -22.48
C SER A 209 11.85 6.81 -21.02
N ASN A 210 10.90 6.91 -20.08
CA ASN A 210 11.20 6.67 -18.67
C ASN A 210 11.70 5.25 -18.40
N ARG A 211 12.45 5.08 -17.32
CA ARG A 211 13.07 3.81 -16.92
C ARG A 211 12.47 3.22 -15.63
N LEU A 212 11.31 3.70 -15.23
CA LEU A 212 10.67 3.34 -13.98
C LEU A 212 10.40 1.82 -13.91
N ARG A 213 10.73 1.24 -12.75
CA ARG A 213 10.54 -0.16 -12.38
C ARG A 213 9.50 -0.28 -11.29
N ASP A 214 9.57 0.60 -10.29
CA ASP A 214 8.68 0.56 -9.13
C ASP A 214 8.05 1.94 -8.94
N VAL A 215 6.73 1.99 -9.02
CA VAL A 215 5.97 3.24 -8.91
C VAL A 215 4.93 3.10 -7.80
N SER A 216 4.94 4.05 -6.86
CA SER A 216 3.95 4.22 -5.80
C SER A 216 3.28 5.57 -5.98
N VAL A 217 1.94 5.58 -6.04
CA VAL A 217 1.14 6.81 -6.08
C VAL A 217 0.04 6.76 -5.03
N HIS A 218 -0.12 7.84 -4.26
CA HIS A 218 -1.12 7.93 -3.20
C HIS A 218 -1.90 9.25 -3.30
N GLY A 219 -3.22 9.20 -3.36
CA GLY A 219 -4.07 10.40 -3.41
C GLY A 219 -3.78 11.31 -4.62
N CYS A 220 -3.28 10.75 -5.72
CA CYS A 220 -2.88 11.50 -6.91
C CYS A 220 -4.03 11.67 -7.91
N THR A 221 -3.93 12.72 -8.74
CA THR A 221 -4.79 12.91 -9.93
C THR A 221 -3.94 12.81 -11.20
N ALA A 222 -4.12 11.75 -11.98
CA ALA A 222 -3.49 11.61 -13.29
C ALA A 222 -4.20 12.45 -14.36
N ARG A 223 -3.44 13.30 -15.05
CA ARG A 223 -3.91 14.18 -16.14
C ARG A 223 -3.88 13.52 -17.51
N GLY A 224 -3.25 12.36 -17.65
CA GLY A 224 -3.19 11.62 -18.91
C GLY A 224 -2.39 10.32 -18.80
N ALA A 225 -2.26 9.62 -19.93
CA ALA A 225 -1.69 8.27 -19.97
C ALA A 225 -0.24 8.21 -19.49
N TRP A 226 0.11 7.12 -18.81
CA TRP A 226 1.50 6.85 -18.44
C TRP A 226 2.17 6.09 -19.58
N GLY A 227 3.12 6.73 -20.26
CA GLY A 227 3.97 6.08 -21.25
C GLY A 227 5.12 5.28 -20.62
N GLY A 228 5.84 4.52 -21.44
CA GLY A 228 7.18 4.01 -21.10
C GLY A 228 7.24 2.86 -20.09
N CYS A 229 6.15 2.11 -19.90
CA CYS A 229 6.10 1.06 -18.89
C CYS A 229 6.79 -0.26 -19.27
N GLY A 230 7.63 -0.29 -20.32
CA GLY A 230 8.35 -1.48 -20.76
C GLY A 230 9.32 -2.07 -19.72
N ARG A 231 9.69 -1.28 -18.69
CA ARG A 231 10.53 -1.70 -17.56
C ARG A 231 9.79 -1.84 -16.24
N LEU A 232 8.52 -1.42 -16.19
CA LEU A 232 7.72 -1.40 -14.97
C LEU A 232 7.49 -2.83 -14.46
N ARG A 233 7.78 -3.05 -13.17
CA ARG A 233 7.68 -4.33 -12.46
C ARG A 233 6.65 -4.28 -11.36
N ALA A 234 6.56 -3.15 -10.64
CA ALA A 234 5.59 -2.95 -9.58
C ALA A 234 4.89 -1.60 -9.74
N LEU A 235 3.56 -1.63 -9.63
CA LEU A 235 2.73 -0.44 -9.54
C LEU A 235 1.84 -0.55 -8.31
N THR A 236 1.96 0.41 -7.41
CA THR A 236 1.06 0.60 -6.27
C THR A 236 0.34 1.93 -6.46
N ALA A 237 -0.98 1.90 -6.50
CA ALA A 237 -1.82 3.08 -6.63
C ALA A 237 -2.94 3.06 -5.58
N ALA A 238 -2.92 4.03 -4.68
CA ALA A 238 -3.94 4.23 -3.67
C ALA A 238 -4.66 5.56 -3.94
N GLU A 239 -5.98 5.54 -3.95
CA GLU A 239 -6.82 6.73 -4.17
C GLU A 239 -6.50 7.48 -5.47
N LEU A 240 -5.94 6.78 -6.47
CA LEU A 240 -5.60 7.37 -7.76
C LEU A 240 -6.88 7.72 -8.53
N ARG A 241 -6.97 8.99 -8.93
CA ARG A 241 -8.05 9.53 -9.75
C ARG A 241 -7.52 9.89 -11.14
N TRP A 242 -8.39 9.81 -12.13
CA TRP A 242 -8.11 10.32 -13.47
C TRP A 242 -8.91 11.59 -13.68
N GLN A 243 -8.28 12.64 -14.20
CA GLN A 243 -8.96 13.92 -14.44
C GLN A 243 -10.13 13.78 -15.42
N HIS A 244 -9.98 12.92 -16.43
CA HIS A 244 -11.03 12.62 -17.41
C HIS A 244 -11.44 11.16 -17.35
N ALA A 245 -10.53 10.24 -17.70
CA ALA A 245 -10.70 8.80 -17.60
C ALA A 245 -9.35 8.09 -17.67
N ALA A 246 -9.27 6.88 -17.12
CA ALA A 246 -8.15 5.99 -17.37
C ALA A 246 -8.10 5.65 -18.88
N PRO A 247 -6.93 5.78 -19.54
CA PRO A 247 -6.79 5.38 -20.93
C PRO A 247 -7.03 3.86 -21.04
N PRO A 248 -7.76 3.40 -22.06
CA PRO A 248 -7.97 1.97 -22.24
C PRO A 248 -6.62 1.27 -22.46
N ARG A 249 -6.46 0.06 -21.89
CA ARG A 249 -5.28 -0.80 -22.09
C ARG A 249 -3.92 -0.16 -21.77
N TRP A 250 -3.86 0.90 -20.96
CA TRP A 250 -2.58 1.56 -20.67
C TRP A 250 -1.58 0.64 -19.95
N LEU A 251 -2.05 -0.33 -19.18
CA LEU A 251 -1.21 -1.36 -18.55
C LEU A 251 -0.87 -2.54 -19.47
N ALA A 252 -1.60 -2.72 -20.58
CA ALA A 252 -1.35 -3.79 -21.54
C ALA A 252 0.05 -3.68 -22.18
N ALA A 253 0.59 -2.46 -22.26
CA ALA A 253 1.91 -2.18 -22.79
C ALA A 253 3.06 -2.44 -21.78
N CYS A 254 2.76 -3.02 -20.61
CA CYS A 254 3.71 -3.22 -19.51
C CYS A 254 4.07 -4.70 -19.34
N PRO A 255 4.82 -5.30 -20.28
CA PRO A 255 5.04 -6.75 -20.35
C PRO A 255 5.81 -7.33 -19.15
N ARG A 256 6.46 -6.48 -18.36
CA ARG A 256 7.27 -6.87 -17.20
C ARG A 256 6.56 -6.64 -15.86
N LEU A 257 5.33 -6.14 -15.86
CA LEU A 257 4.59 -5.87 -14.65
C LEU A 257 4.29 -7.20 -13.94
N ARG A 258 4.79 -7.32 -12.71
CA ARG A 258 4.67 -8.50 -11.84
C ARG A 258 3.77 -8.25 -10.64
N ALA A 259 3.73 -7.02 -10.15
CA ALA A 259 2.90 -6.63 -9.03
C ALA A 259 2.05 -5.42 -9.38
N LEU A 260 0.74 -5.55 -9.21
CA LEU A 260 -0.21 -4.46 -9.38
C LEU A 260 -1.09 -4.38 -8.14
N ARG A 261 -1.00 -3.25 -7.44
CA ARG A 261 -1.77 -2.99 -6.22
C ARG A 261 -2.60 -1.74 -6.42
N LEU A 262 -3.91 -1.89 -6.36
CA LEU A 262 -4.90 -0.84 -6.55
C LEU A 262 -5.75 -0.78 -5.28
N ARG A 263 -5.72 0.34 -4.56
CA ARG A 263 -6.51 0.55 -3.34
C ARG A 263 -7.41 1.76 -3.50
N ALA A 264 -8.70 1.61 -3.20
CA ALA A 264 -9.68 2.72 -3.21
C ALA A 264 -9.63 3.56 -4.50
N THR A 265 -9.31 2.92 -5.63
CA THR A 265 -9.22 3.59 -6.92
C THR A 265 -10.61 3.63 -7.56
N HIS A 266 -11.01 4.78 -8.10
CA HIS A 266 -12.29 4.94 -8.82
C HIS A 266 -12.25 4.31 -10.23
N LEU A 267 -11.73 3.09 -10.37
CA LEU A 267 -11.53 2.40 -11.65
C LEU A 267 -12.71 1.49 -12.06
N TYR A 268 -13.73 1.37 -11.22
CA TYR A 268 -14.80 0.36 -11.29
C TYR A 268 -15.42 0.12 -12.68
N ARG A 269 -15.70 1.16 -13.49
CA ARG A 269 -16.31 1.00 -14.82
C ARG A 269 -15.33 0.69 -15.97
N ARG A 270 -14.04 0.85 -15.76
CA ARG A 270 -13.02 0.76 -16.84
C ARG A 270 -11.81 -0.10 -16.47
N LEU A 271 -11.83 -0.75 -15.32
CA LEU A 271 -10.72 -1.56 -14.83
C LEU A 271 -10.42 -2.74 -15.78
N LEU A 272 -11.45 -3.43 -16.25
CA LEU A 272 -11.29 -4.65 -17.05
C LEU A 272 -10.55 -4.39 -18.38
N PRO A 273 -10.96 -3.40 -19.22
CA PRO A 273 -10.17 -3.05 -20.40
C PRO A 273 -8.75 -2.58 -20.10
N THR A 274 -8.51 -2.02 -18.91
CA THR A 274 -7.20 -1.52 -18.50
C THR A 274 -6.23 -2.65 -18.16
N LEU A 275 -6.73 -3.75 -17.60
CA LEU A 275 -5.89 -4.86 -17.10
C LEU A 275 -5.67 -5.99 -18.11
N ALA A 276 -6.37 -5.97 -19.25
CA ALA A 276 -6.13 -6.91 -20.33
C ALA A 276 -4.65 -6.89 -20.79
N GLY A 277 -4.06 -8.07 -21.00
CA GLY A 277 -2.68 -8.22 -21.51
C GLY A 277 -1.56 -8.33 -20.45
N LEU A 278 -1.91 -8.37 -19.16
CA LEU A 278 -0.94 -8.46 -18.05
C LEU A 278 -0.40 -9.87 -17.79
N HIS A 279 0.05 -10.59 -18.81
CA HIS A 279 0.40 -12.01 -18.72
C HIS A 279 1.51 -12.37 -17.71
N SER A 280 2.37 -11.41 -17.34
CA SER A 280 3.48 -11.61 -16.39
C SER A 280 3.11 -11.35 -14.92
N LEU A 281 1.84 -11.02 -14.63
CA LEU A 281 1.42 -10.60 -13.30
C LEU A 281 1.44 -11.79 -12.32
N ARG A 282 2.05 -11.59 -11.16
CA ARG A 282 2.14 -12.58 -10.07
C ARG A 282 1.39 -12.14 -8.83
N ILE A 283 1.27 -10.82 -8.61
CA ILE A 283 0.58 -10.21 -7.48
C ILE A 283 -0.47 -9.25 -8.03
N LEU A 284 -1.74 -9.47 -7.67
CA LEU A 284 -2.84 -8.59 -7.98
C LEU A 284 -3.59 -8.25 -6.69
N GLU A 285 -3.61 -6.97 -6.34
CA GLU A 285 -4.44 -6.46 -5.25
C GLU A 285 -5.40 -5.41 -5.81
N ILE A 286 -6.70 -5.60 -5.59
CA ILE A 286 -7.75 -4.64 -5.92
C ILE A 286 -8.62 -4.49 -4.69
N ASN A 287 -8.21 -3.62 -3.76
CA ASN A 287 -8.83 -3.49 -2.45
C ASN A 287 -9.72 -2.25 -2.38
N TYR A 288 -10.87 -2.35 -1.71
CA TYR A 288 -11.84 -1.27 -1.50
C TYR A 288 -12.26 -0.59 -2.83
N GLY A 289 -12.36 -1.37 -3.90
CA GLY A 289 -12.64 -0.88 -5.26
C GLY A 289 -14.13 -0.74 -5.58
N LEU A 290 -15.00 -1.08 -4.62
CA LEU A 290 -16.45 -1.23 -4.81
C LEU A 290 -16.80 -2.27 -5.89
N LEU A 291 -15.96 -3.29 -6.08
CA LEU A 291 -16.33 -4.45 -6.87
C LEU A 291 -17.49 -5.14 -6.13
N GLY A 292 -18.67 -5.28 -6.74
CA GLY A 292 -19.80 -6.01 -6.12
C GLY A 292 -21.12 -5.25 -6.01
N PHE A 293 -21.11 -3.91 -6.02
CA PHE A 293 -22.36 -3.14 -6.00
C PHE A 293 -23.06 -3.17 -7.37
N ASN A 294 -23.99 -4.11 -7.55
CA ASN A 294 -25.16 -4.08 -8.46
C ASN A 294 -25.05 -4.65 -9.88
N ASP A 295 -23.99 -5.39 -10.25
CA ASP A 295 -23.99 -6.02 -11.58
C ASP A 295 -23.24 -7.35 -11.59
N GLY A 296 -23.99 -8.46 -11.65
CA GLY A 296 -23.42 -9.81 -11.78
C GLY A 296 -22.51 -9.96 -13.01
N ASP A 297 -22.70 -9.12 -14.02
CA ASP A 297 -21.81 -9.04 -15.19
C ASP A 297 -20.40 -8.55 -14.82
N THR A 298 -20.25 -7.68 -13.81
CA THR A 298 -18.94 -7.16 -13.40
C THR A 298 -18.07 -8.24 -12.76
N LEU A 299 -18.65 -9.07 -11.88
CA LEU A 299 -17.94 -10.22 -11.31
C LEU A 299 -17.61 -11.24 -12.40
N THR A 300 -18.56 -11.52 -13.29
CA THR A 300 -18.35 -12.41 -14.44
C THR A 300 -17.15 -12.01 -15.27
N LYS A 301 -17.06 -10.74 -15.65
CA LYS A 301 -15.93 -10.22 -16.41
C LYS A 301 -14.64 -10.18 -15.61
N LEU A 302 -14.68 -9.88 -14.30
CA LEU A 302 -13.50 -9.94 -13.44
C LEU A 302 -12.88 -11.34 -13.46
N PHE A 303 -13.68 -12.39 -13.27
CA PHE A 303 -13.15 -13.74 -13.25
C PHE A 303 -12.74 -14.20 -14.66
N SER A 304 -13.64 -14.08 -15.65
CA SER A 304 -13.42 -14.63 -16.99
C SER A 304 -12.45 -13.83 -17.86
N GLU A 305 -12.49 -12.49 -17.83
CA GLU A 305 -11.68 -11.65 -18.72
C GLU A 305 -10.36 -11.21 -18.08
N LEU A 306 -10.30 -11.11 -16.74
CA LEU A 306 -9.09 -10.67 -16.05
C LEU A 306 -8.34 -11.83 -15.39
N LEU A 307 -8.98 -12.58 -14.50
CA LEU A 307 -8.26 -13.54 -13.66
C LEU A 307 -7.89 -14.82 -14.43
N GLN A 308 -8.76 -15.31 -15.32
CA GLN A 308 -8.48 -16.52 -16.11
C GLN A 308 -7.22 -16.39 -17.00
N PRO A 309 -6.98 -15.27 -17.73
CA PRO A 309 -5.72 -15.07 -18.43
C PRO A 309 -4.47 -15.07 -17.56
N LEU A 310 -4.61 -14.88 -16.24
CA LEU A 310 -3.53 -14.87 -15.26
C LEU A 310 -3.40 -16.19 -14.49
N ALA A 311 -4.25 -17.18 -14.77
CA ALA A 311 -4.35 -18.42 -14.00
C ALA A 311 -3.02 -19.17 -13.83
N ALA A 312 -2.15 -19.12 -14.84
CA ALA A 312 -0.86 -19.79 -14.83
C ALA A 312 0.25 -19.06 -14.05
N THR A 313 0.08 -17.75 -13.79
CA THR A 313 1.16 -16.88 -13.25
C THR A 313 0.80 -16.20 -11.94
N LEU A 314 -0.49 -16.02 -11.64
CA LEU A 314 -0.97 -15.33 -10.46
C LEU A 314 -0.73 -16.18 -9.21
N GLU A 315 0.07 -15.66 -8.29
CA GLU A 315 0.47 -16.31 -7.03
C GLU A 315 -0.21 -15.68 -5.82
N GLU A 316 -0.58 -14.41 -5.91
CA GLU A 316 -1.22 -13.65 -4.84
C GLU A 316 -2.37 -12.80 -5.38
N LEU A 317 -3.54 -12.98 -4.79
CA LEU A 317 -4.77 -12.26 -5.12
C LEU A 317 -5.38 -11.69 -3.83
N SER A 318 -5.56 -10.37 -3.80
CA SER A 318 -6.24 -9.67 -2.71
C SER A 318 -7.41 -8.88 -3.29
N LEU A 319 -8.61 -9.14 -2.78
CA LEU A 319 -9.84 -8.43 -3.13
C LEU A 319 -10.55 -7.90 -1.88
N ILE A 320 -9.77 -7.43 -0.91
CA ILE A 320 -10.24 -6.99 0.41
C ILE A 320 -11.23 -5.82 0.28
N GLY A 321 -12.31 -5.85 1.06
CA GLY A 321 -13.24 -4.72 1.16
C GLY A 321 -14.07 -4.51 -0.12
N ASN A 322 -14.27 -5.55 -0.91
CA ASN A 322 -15.19 -5.55 -2.06
C ASN A 322 -16.39 -6.44 -1.73
N ASP A 323 -17.61 -6.00 -1.95
CA ASP A 323 -18.82 -6.77 -1.62
C ASP A 323 -19.09 -7.89 -2.64
N LEU A 324 -18.22 -8.91 -2.65
CA LEU A 324 -18.21 -9.97 -3.66
C LEU A 324 -19.27 -11.04 -3.39
N GLY A 325 -19.64 -11.23 -2.12
CA GLY A 325 -20.40 -12.40 -1.70
C GLY A 325 -19.58 -13.69 -1.81
N ASP A 326 -20.27 -14.83 -1.90
CA ASP A 326 -19.63 -16.12 -2.14
C ASP A 326 -19.10 -16.23 -3.58
N VAL A 327 -17.82 -16.58 -3.70
CA VAL A 327 -17.13 -16.74 -5.00
C VAL A 327 -17.25 -18.18 -5.54
N CYS A 328 -18.31 -18.89 -5.16
CA CYS A 328 -18.58 -20.28 -5.57
C CYS A 328 -19.72 -20.37 -6.58
N GLU A 329 -19.86 -21.53 -7.21
CA GLU A 329 -21.16 -21.92 -7.79
C GLU A 329 -22.23 -21.93 -6.68
N LEU A 330 -23.30 -21.18 -6.88
CA LEU A 330 -24.54 -21.33 -6.12
C LEU A 330 -25.38 -22.40 -6.81
N ASP A 331 -25.76 -23.44 -6.08
CA ASP A 331 -26.63 -24.50 -6.58
C ASP A 331 -27.91 -23.90 -7.18
N GLY A 332 -28.04 -23.92 -8.51
CA GLY A 332 -29.27 -23.55 -9.22
C GLY A 332 -29.26 -22.24 -10.00
N HIS A 333 -28.17 -21.47 -10.05
CA HIS A 333 -28.08 -20.27 -10.90
C HIS A 333 -26.88 -20.32 -11.87
N ASP A 334 -27.18 -20.10 -13.16
CA ASP A 334 -26.41 -20.46 -14.35
C ASP A 334 -25.05 -19.74 -14.56
N VAL A 335 -24.62 -18.90 -13.63
CA VAL A 335 -23.37 -18.12 -13.80
C VAL A 335 -22.24 -18.82 -13.06
N LYS A 336 -21.69 -19.83 -13.73
CA LYS A 336 -20.50 -20.58 -13.33
C LYS A 336 -19.24 -19.77 -13.61
N LEU A 337 -18.52 -19.35 -12.58
CA LEU A 337 -17.20 -18.75 -12.76
C LEU A 337 -16.20 -19.45 -11.84
N PRO A 338 -15.72 -20.63 -12.23
CA PRO A 338 -14.75 -21.34 -11.42
C PRO A 338 -13.47 -20.51 -11.35
N LEU A 339 -13.04 -20.17 -10.14
CA LEU A 339 -11.80 -19.46 -9.84
C LEU A 339 -10.60 -20.40 -10.05
N ARG A 340 -10.42 -20.91 -11.27
CA ARG A 340 -9.31 -21.82 -11.63
C ARG A 340 -8.00 -21.06 -11.68
N LEU A 341 -7.31 -20.99 -10.56
CA LEU A 341 -6.02 -20.31 -10.41
C LEU A 341 -5.01 -21.30 -9.81
N PRO A 342 -4.50 -22.25 -10.61
CA PRO A 342 -3.66 -23.35 -10.12
C PRO A 342 -2.33 -22.89 -9.52
N ALA A 343 -1.82 -21.72 -9.90
CA ALA A 343 -0.61 -21.13 -9.34
C ALA A 343 -0.84 -20.32 -8.05
N LEU A 344 -2.10 -20.08 -7.67
CA LEU A 344 -2.43 -19.17 -6.57
C LEU A 344 -2.05 -19.77 -5.22
N ARG A 345 -1.22 -19.05 -4.47
CA ARG A 345 -0.69 -19.45 -3.16
C ARG A 345 -1.31 -18.65 -2.03
N ARG A 346 -1.66 -17.39 -2.29
CA ARG A 346 -2.23 -16.46 -1.32
C ARG A 346 -3.52 -15.87 -1.85
N LEU A 347 -4.60 -16.02 -1.10
CA LEU A 347 -5.90 -15.44 -1.40
C LEU A 347 -6.38 -14.67 -0.17
N SER A 348 -6.67 -13.37 -0.33
CA SER A 348 -7.38 -12.59 0.67
C SER A 348 -8.70 -12.07 0.09
N LEU A 349 -9.78 -12.45 0.76
CA LEU A 349 -11.15 -12.01 0.55
C LEU A 349 -11.67 -11.36 1.84
N ALA A 350 -10.81 -10.67 2.59
CA ALA A 350 -11.22 -10.07 3.85
C ALA A 350 -12.29 -8.98 3.64
N ASN A 351 -13.29 -8.89 4.51
CA ASN A 351 -14.41 -7.96 4.43
C ASN A 351 -15.07 -7.94 3.04
N SER A 352 -15.34 -9.12 2.47
CA SER A 352 -15.89 -9.23 1.12
C SER A 352 -17.27 -9.87 1.02
N GLY A 353 -17.96 -10.03 2.15
CA GLY A 353 -19.29 -10.64 2.19
C GLY A 353 -19.29 -12.15 1.95
N VAL A 354 -18.14 -12.81 2.00
CA VAL A 354 -18.05 -14.27 1.85
C VAL A 354 -18.67 -14.93 3.08
N THR A 355 -19.51 -15.93 2.88
CA THR A 355 -20.21 -16.64 3.97
C THR A 355 -19.79 -18.11 4.10
N ARG A 356 -19.13 -18.67 3.08
CA ARG A 356 -18.68 -20.07 3.08
C ARG A 356 -17.40 -20.28 2.29
N LEU A 357 -16.70 -21.38 2.61
CA LEU A 357 -15.63 -21.90 1.77
C LEU A 357 -16.25 -22.73 0.63
N CYS A 358 -15.73 -22.60 -0.58
CA CYS A 358 -16.30 -23.26 -1.75
C CYS A 358 -15.76 -24.69 -1.93
N ASP A 359 -16.68 -25.63 -2.19
CA ASP A 359 -16.37 -27.05 -2.41
C ASP A 359 -15.41 -27.31 -3.57
N SER A 360 -15.35 -26.40 -4.55
CA SER A 360 -14.50 -26.54 -5.73
C SER A 360 -13.05 -26.06 -5.50
N TRP A 361 -12.78 -25.28 -4.44
CA TRP A 361 -11.45 -24.71 -4.20
C TRP A 361 -10.31 -25.74 -4.09
N PRO A 362 -10.51 -26.95 -3.54
CA PRO A 362 -9.46 -27.97 -3.59
C PRO A 362 -8.96 -28.31 -4.99
N GLN A 363 -9.85 -28.26 -5.99
CA GLN A 363 -9.55 -28.52 -7.39
C GLN A 363 -9.09 -27.26 -8.13
N ASP A 364 -9.71 -26.11 -7.82
CA ASP A 364 -9.48 -24.85 -8.53
C ASP A 364 -8.25 -24.09 -8.02
N LEU A 365 -7.89 -24.25 -6.74
CA LEU A 365 -6.78 -23.58 -6.04
C LEU A 365 -5.78 -24.60 -5.42
N PRO A 366 -5.21 -25.53 -6.21
CA PRO A 366 -4.34 -26.61 -5.75
C PRO A 366 -2.95 -26.14 -5.28
N ALA A 367 -2.62 -24.85 -5.29
CA ALA A 367 -1.38 -24.34 -4.69
C ALA A 367 -1.61 -23.47 -3.45
N LEU A 368 -2.87 -23.30 -3.01
CA LEU A 368 -3.22 -22.37 -1.94
C LEU A 368 -2.60 -22.83 -0.62
N VAL A 369 -1.91 -21.89 0.05
CA VAL A 369 -1.26 -22.06 1.36
C VAL A 369 -1.61 -20.94 2.34
N HIS A 370 -2.20 -19.85 1.88
CA HIS A 370 -2.64 -18.76 2.74
C HIS A 370 -4.01 -18.29 2.27
N LEU A 371 -5.00 -18.38 3.16
CA LEU A 371 -6.37 -17.98 2.91
C LEU A 371 -6.82 -17.04 4.02
N ASP A 372 -7.15 -15.80 3.65
CA ASP A 372 -7.63 -14.78 4.56
C ASP A 372 -9.08 -14.43 4.25
N LEU A 373 -9.97 -14.77 5.18
CA LEU A 373 -11.39 -14.48 5.18
C LEU A 373 -11.78 -13.62 6.39
N THR A 374 -10.84 -12.86 6.97
CA THR A 374 -11.14 -11.99 8.11
C THR A 374 -12.18 -10.91 7.76
N GLY A 375 -12.93 -10.43 8.74
CA GLY A 375 -14.01 -9.46 8.53
C GLY A 375 -15.21 -9.98 7.75
N ASN A 376 -15.33 -11.31 7.60
CA ASN A 376 -16.51 -11.98 7.07
C ASN A 376 -17.23 -12.79 8.15
N THR A 377 -18.43 -13.28 7.84
CA THR A 377 -19.24 -14.15 8.69
C THR A 377 -19.30 -15.55 8.09
N ILE A 378 -18.28 -16.36 8.32
CA ILE A 378 -18.22 -17.71 7.76
C ILE A 378 -19.15 -18.62 8.55
N GLU A 379 -20.18 -19.18 7.90
CA GLU A 379 -21.19 -19.99 8.59
C GLU A 379 -20.59 -21.28 9.15
N THR A 380 -19.85 -22.02 8.33
CA THR A 380 -19.28 -23.32 8.71
C THR A 380 -17.93 -23.54 8.03
N VAL A 381 -16.95 -24.00 8.81
CA VAL A 381 -15.70 -24.59 8.31
C VAL A 381 -15.79 -26.10 8.48
N GLN A 382 -15.68 -26.86 7.39
CA GLN A 382 -15.82 -28.31 7.42
C GLN A 382 -14.47 -29.01 7.58
N TYR A 383 -14.49 -30.25 8.08
CA TYR A 383 -13.30 -31.10 8.18
C TYR A 383 -12.52 -31.21 6.85
N ARG A 384 -13.23 -31.36 5.73
CA ARG A 384 -12.60 -31.44 4.39
C ARG A 384 -11.82 -30.18 4.02
N ASP A 385 -12.25 -29.00 4.47
CA ASP A 385 -11.57 -27.74 4.19
C ASP A 385 -10.22 -27.69 4.92
N LEU A 386 -10.24 -28.08 6.19
CA LEU A 386 -9.03 -28.19 7.01
C LEU A 386 -8.08 -29.27 6.48
N LYS A 387 -8.61 -30.40 6.00
CA LYS A 387 -7.81 -31.48 5.41
C LYS A 387 -7.12 -31.02 4.14
N TRP A 388 -7.83 -30.32 3.26
CA TRP A 388 -7.28 -29.75 2.03
C TRP A 388 -6.17 -28.73 2.32
N LEU A 389 -6.42 -27.73 3.16
CA LEU A 389 -5.42 -26.73 3.53
C LEU A 389 -4.25 -27.38 4.29
N GLY A 390 -4.56 -28.34 5.16
CA GLY A 390 -3.61 -29.07 6.01
C GLY A 390 -2.56 -29.87 5.24
N ALA A 391 -2.84 -30.25 3.99
CA ALA A 391 -1.90 -30.98 3.15
C ALA A 391 -0.63 -30.17 2.80
N ARG A 392 -0.56 -28.86 3.11
CA ARG A 392 0.48 -27.95 2.61
C ARG A 392 1.08 -26.98 3.62
N GLN A 393 0.94 -27.21 4.93
CA GLN A 393 1.41 -26.27 5.96
C GLN A 393 0.80 -24.86 5.77
N SER A 394 -0.53 -24.81 5.68
CA SER A 394 -1.28 -23.62 5.32
C SER A 394 -1.70 -22.76 6.50
N GLN A 395 -2.12 -21.53 6.21
CA GLN A 395 -2.72 -20.60 7.15
C GLN A 395 -4.13 -20.24 6.71
N LEU A 396 -5.08 -20.34 7.64
CA LEU A 396 -6.48 -19.92 7.48
C LEU A 396 -6.78 -18.81 8.50
N LEU A 397 -7.11 -17.61 8.02
CA LEU A 397 -7.47 -16.48 8.85
C LEU A 397 -8.98 -16.23 8.76
N LEU A 398 -9.63 -16.17 9.91
CA LEU A 398 -11.08 -16.03 10.07
C LEU A 398 -11.37 -14.95 11.12
N SER A 399 -12.51 -14.29 11.01
CA SER A 399 -13.02 -13.44 12.09
C SER A 399 -14.12 -14.14 12.85
N ASP A 400 -15.35 -14.10 12.36
CA ASP A 400 -16.47 -14.80 12.98
C ASP A 400 -16.76 -16.08 12.22
N VAL A 401 -16.90 -17.17 12.97
CA VAL A 401 -17.20 -18.49 12.44
C VAL A 401 -18.40 -19.04 13.19
N GLY A 402 -19.46 -19.39 12.48
CA GLY A 402 -20.63 -20.04 13.07
C GLY A 402 -20.22 -21.34 13.73
N SER A 403 -19.70 -22.30 12.96
CA SER A 403 -19.25 -23.59 13.49
C SER A 403 -18.03 -24.17 12.76
N ILE A 404 -17.29 -25.03 13.45
CA ILE A 404 -16.35 -25.97 12.84
C ILE A 404 -17.02 -27.34 12.88
N ALA A 405 -17.38 -27.89 11.72
CA ALA A 405 -18.19 -29.08 11.61
C ALA A 405 -17.35 -30.31 11.28
N TYR A 406 -17.40 -31.30 12.18
CA TYR A 406 -16.84 -32.64 12.00
C TYR A 406 -17.98 -33.64 12.11
N GLN A 407 -17.92 -34.73 11.35
CA GLN A 407 -18.79 -35.89 11.49
C GLN A 407 -18.19 -36.88 12.50
N GLN A 408 -19.05 -37.73 13.08
CA GLN A 408 -18.62 -38.80 13.98
C GLN A 408 -17.65 -39.78 13.30
N SER A 409 -17.88 -40.07 12.02
CA SER A 409 -17.02 -40.92 11.19
C SER A 409 -15.61 -40.35 11.05
N GLU A 410 -15.49 -39.05 10.77
CA GLU A 410 -14.23 -38.32 10.63
C GLU A 410 -13.44 -38.28 11.95
N TYR A 411 -14.12 -38.00 13.07
CA TYR A 411 -13.52 -38.11 14.41
C TYR A 411 -12.99 -39.54 14.67
N SER A 412 -13.80 -40.56 14.36
CA SER A 412 -13.43 -41.95 14.60
C SER A 412 -12.26 -42.40 13.71
N GLU A 413 -12.17 -41.89 12.48
CA GLU A 413 -11.01 -42.09 11.60
C GLU A 413 -9.76 -41.42 12.16
N LEU A 414 -9.87 -40.17 12.60
CA LEU A 414 -8.75 -39.41 13.16
C LEU A 414 -8.12 -40.10 14.39
N VAL A 415 -8.95 -40.54 15.33
CA VAL A 415 -8.48 -41.21 16.55
C VAL A 415 -7.89 -42.58 16.25
N ARG A 416 -8.50 -43.36 15.34
CA ARG A 416 -7.93 -44.64 14.89
C ARG A 416 -6.62 -44.46 14.13
N GLY A 417 -6.49 -43.36 13.39
CA GLY A 417 -5.29 -42.96 12.66
C GLY A 417 -4.19 -42.34 13.51
N ASN A 418 -4.24 -42.50 14.85
CA ASN A 418 -3.26 -41.99 15.80
C ASN A 418 -3.03 -40.47 15.69
N CYS A 419 -4.12 -39.70 15.55
CA CYS A 419 -4.10 -38.24 15.56
C CYS A 419 -3.23 -37.61 14.46
N SER A 420 -3.48 -37.96 13.19
CA SER A 420 -2.80 -37.34 12.05
C SER A 420 -2.88 -35.80 12.10
N GLU A 421 -1.72 -35.15 12.06
CA GLU A 421 -1.61 -33.69 12.05
C GLU A 421 -1.99 -33.14 10.67
N LEU A 422 -2.95 -32.21 10.64
CA LEU A 422 -3.15 -31.33 9.50
C LEU A 422 -2.18 -30.17 9.69
N GLY A 423 -1.28 -29.98 8.72
CA GLY A 423 -0.42 -28.80 8.69
C GLY A 423 -1.25 -27.56 8.36
N VAL A 424 -2.17 -27.15 9.24
CA VAL A 424 -2.99 -25.95 9.09
C VAL A 424 -3.01 -25.17 10.39
N ASN A 425 -2.63 -23.90 10.29
CA ASN A 425 -2.78 -22.92 11.35
C ASN A 425 -4.06 -22.13 11.10
N VAL A 426 -5.05 -22.29 11.99
CA VAL A 426 -6.31 -21.57 11.91
C VAL A 426 -6.31 -20.47 12.97
N SER A 427 -6.45 -19.23 12.55
CA SER A 427 -6.57 -18.06 13.42
C SER A 427 -7.99 -17.52 13.32
N ILE A 428 -8.71 -17.55 14.44
CA ILE A 428 -10.07 -17.02 14.56
C ILE A 428 -9.98 -15.83 15.51
N SER A 429 -10.19 -14.61 15.00
CA SER A 429 -10.13 -13.40 15.83
C SER A 429 -11.42 -13.12 16.60
N GLY A 430 -12.55 -13.66 16.14
CA GLY A 430 -13.87 -13.55 16.76
C GLY A 430 -14.24 -14.76 17.62
N TRP A 431 -15.54 -14.99 17.77
CA TRP A 431 -16.08 -16.04 18.64
C TRP A 431 -16.66 -17.21 17.83
N LEU A 432 -16.52 -18.42 18.36
CA LEU A 432 -17.21 -19.61 17.83
C LEU A 432 -18.60 -19.73 18.46
N GLN A 433 -19.63 -20.10 17.70
CA GLN A 433 -20.89 -20.54 18.31
C GLN A 433 -20.72 -21.96 18.83
N CYS A 434 -20.60 -22.10 20.16
CA CYS A 434 -20.38 -23.39 20.79
C CYS A 434 -21.70 -24.10 21.09
N ASP A 435 -22.30 -24.66 20.04
CA ASP A 435 -23.50 -25.50 20.12
C ASP A 435 -23.20 -26.99 19.85
N CYS A 436 -24.22 -27.82 19.64
CA CYS A 436 -24.04 -29.23 19.35
C CYS A 436 -23.35 -29.51 17.99
N ARG A 437 -23.29 -28.54 17.06
CA ARG A 437 -22.65 -28.71 15.74
C ARG A 437 -21.13 -28.77 15.87
N VAL A 438 -20.56 -28.10 16.88
CA VAL A 438 -19.11 -28.12 17.13
C VAL A 438 -18.65 -29.30 17.99
N TYR A 439 -19.58 -30.13 18.49
CA TYR A 439 -19.27 -31.20 19.46
C TYR A 439 -18.15 -32.13 18.98
N TRP A 440 -18.24 -32.65 17.75
CA TRP A 440 -17.24 -33.59 17.23
C TRP A 440 -15.90 -32.92 16.94
N ALA A 441 -15.90 -31.65 16.50
CA ALA A 441 -14.68 -30.89 16.29
C ALA A 441 -13.97 -30.62 17.62
N ALA A 442 -14.71 -30.19 18.65
CA ALA A 442 -14.19 -29.99 19.99
C ALA A 442 -13.62 -31.30 20.58
N ARG A 443 -14.33 -32.43 20.41
CA ARG A 443 -13.85 -33.76 20.81
C ARG A 443 -12.57 -34.16 20.07
N ALA A 444 -12.50 -33.92 18.76
CA ALA A 444 -11.32 -34.20 17.95
C ALA A 444 -10.11 -33.39 18.40
N LEU A 445 -10.27 -32.08 18.61
CA LEU A 445 -9.18 -31.20 19.04
C LEU A 445 -8.73 -31.46 20.49
N ALA A 446 -9.65 -31.88 21.36
CA ALA A 446 -9.31 -32.29 22.73
C ALA A 446 -8.51 -33.61 22.74
N ALA A 447 -8.91 -34.60 21.93
CA ALA A 447 -8.22 -35.88 21.82
C ALA A 447 -6.89 -35.78 21.05
N CYS A 448 -6.84 -34.90 20.03
CA CYS A 448 -5.72 -34.72 19.12
C CYS A 448 -5.34 -33.22 18.99
N PRO A 449 -4.68 -32.60 19.98
CA PRO A 449 -4.42 -31.15 19.99
C PRO A 449 -3.54 -30.62 18.86
N ARG A 450 -2.77 -31.49 18.21
CA ARG A 450 -1.93 -31.16 17.05
C ARG A 450 -2.62 -31.40 15.71
N HIS A 451 -3.86 -31.91 15.73
CA HIS A 451 -4.61 -32.20 14.52
C HIS A 451 -4.83 -30.95 13.67
N ALA A 452 -5.23 -29.83 14.28
CA ALA A 452 -5.26 -28.53 13.63
C ALA A 452 -4.88 -27.48 14.67
N ARG A 453 -4.00 -26.55 14.31
CA ARG A 453 -3.47 -25.59 15.28
C ARG A 453 -4.34 -24.34 15.32
N LEU A 454 -5.15 -24.19 16.36
CA LEU A 454 -5.93 -22.98 16.61
C LEU A 454 -5.07 -21.93 17.33
N VAL A 455 -4.85 -20.75 16.73
CA VAL A 455 -3.95 -19.70 17.26
C VAL A 455 -4.61 -18.30 17.21
N PRO A 456 -4.98 -17.71 18.36
CA PRO A 456 -5.15 -18.36 19.67
C PRO A 456 -6.32 -19.36 19.65
N PRO A 457 -6.47 -20.22 20.67
CA PRO A 457 -7.68 -21.02 20.83
C PRO A 457 -8.92 -20.10 20.89
N PRO A 458 -9.95 -20.33 20.06
CA PRO A 458 -11.12 -19.47 20.01
C PRO A 458 -11.92 -19.56 21.29
N GLY A 459 -12.51 -18.43 21.70
CA GLY A 459 -13.52 -18.40 22.76
C GLY A 459 -14.89 -18.83 22.23
N CYS A 460 -15.74 -19.33 23.13
CA CYS A 460 -17.16 -19.54 22.85
C CYS A 460 -17.96 -18.26 23.05
N ALA A 461 -18.75 -17.87 22.05
CA ALA A 461 -19.76 -16.83 22.24
C ALA A 461 -20.71 -17.29 23.35
N ARG A 462 -20.96 -16.44 24.35
CA ARG A 462 -22.02 -16.71 25.33
C ARG A 462 -23.35 -16.70 24.58
N LEU A 463 -24.11 -17.79 24.68
CA LEU A 463 -25.52 -17.82 24.25
C LEU A 463 -26.22 -16.66 24.97
N ARG A 464 -26.70 -15.68 24.21
CA ARG A 464 -27.49 -14.57 24.75
C ARG A 464 -28.92 -15.00 25.00
#